data_AF-A0A2M9PCU2-F1
#
_entry.id   AF-A0A2M9PCU2-F1
#
_cell.length_a   1.000
_cell.length_b   1.000
_cell.length_c   1.000
_cell.angle_alpha   90.00
_cell.angle_beta   90.00
_cell.angle_gamma   90.00
#
_symmetry.space_group_name_H-M   'P 1'
#
loop_
_entity.id
_entity.type
_entity.pdbx_description
1 polymer ?
#
loop_
_entity_poly.entity_id
_entity_poly.type
_entity_poly.pdbx_seq_one_letter_code
_entity_poly.pdbx_strand_id
1 'polypeptide(L)' 'QLALAGEADPEEARRQILRGVEQLSQVFTDPESRAHLTTATESAEARRFYQAMKALRNLLPRETRLLSVQAG' A
#
# COMPACT_ATOMS: atom_id res chain seq x y z
N GLN A 1 6.73 0.42 11.20
CA GLN A 1 6.48 -1.04 11.33
C GLN A 1 4.97 -1.25 11.40
N LEU A 2 4.36 -1.95 10.43
CA LEU A 2 2.95 -2.34 10.46
C LEU A 2 2.81 -3.56 11.38
N ALA A 3 2.53 -3.29 12.65
CA ALA A 3 2.07 -4.30 13.60
C ALA A 3 0.57 -4.48 13.42
N LEU A 4 0.14 -5.36 12.52
CA LEU A 4 -1.26 -5.80 12.42
C LEU A 4 -1.34 -7.22 11.86
N ALA A 5 -0.82 -8.18 12.62
CA ALA A 5 -1.07 -9.59 12.37
C ALA A 5 -1.33 -10.27 13.71
N GLY A 6 -2.54 -10.14 14.24
CA GLY A 6 -2.95 -10.87 15.43
C GLY A 6 -4.32 -10.48 15.98
N GLU A 7 -4.56 -9.18 16.24
CA GLU A 7 -5.68 -8.76 17.12
C GLU A 7 -6.56 -7.61 16.59
N ALA A 8 -6.25 -7.03 15.43
CA ALA A 8 -7.05 -5.90 14.95
C ALA A 8 -8.39 -6.32 14.37
N ASP A 9 -9.42 -5.60 14.82
CA ASP A 9 -10.74 -5.54 14.19
C ASP A 9 -10.58 -5.41 12.66
N PRO A 10 -11.16 -6.32 11.87
CA PRO A 10 -11.16 -6.24 10.41
C PRO A 10 -11.55 -4.86 9.87
N GLU A 11 -12.45 -4.15 10.55
CA GLU A 11 -12.87 -2.82 10.12
C GLU A 11 -11.79 -1.76 10.39
N GLU A 12 -11.07 -1.86 11.50
CA GLU A 12 -9.90 -1.01 11.76
C GLU A 12 -8.76 -1.31 10.77
N ALA A 13 -8.50 -2.58 10.48
CA ALA A 13 -7.51 -2.98 9.48
C ALA A 13 -7.85 -2.40 8.09
N ARG A 14 -9.13 -2.48 7.68
CA ARG A 14 -9.62 -1.86 6.44
C ARG A 14 -9.34 -0.35 6.43
N ARG A 15 -9.75 0.37 7.48
CA ARG A 15 -9.54 1.83 7.61
C ARG A 15 -8.06 2.21 7.54
N GLN A 16 -7.19 1.47 8.23
CA GLN A 16 -5.76 1.75 8.22
C GLN A 16 -5.14 1.55 6.85
N ILE A 17 -5.49 0.46 6.15
CA ILE A 17 -5.00 0.20 4.80
C ILE A 17 -5.46 1.29 3.83
N LEU A 18 -6.75 1.65 3.84
CA LEU A 18 -7.28 2.66 2.92
C LEU A 18 -6.66 4.04 3.15
N ARG A 19 -6.48 4.45 4.41
CA ARG A 19 -5.74 5.69 4.73
C ARG A 19 -4.30 5.65 4.23
N GLY A 20 -3.61 4.52 4.41
CA GLY A 20 -2.25 4.35 3.89
C GLY A 20 -2.19 4.42 2.36
N VAL A 21 -3.14 3.78 1.66
CA VAL A 21 -3.25 3.85 0.19
C VAL A 21 -3.44 5.29 -0.27
N GLU A 22 -4.33 6.05 0.38
CA GLU A 22 -4.58 7.45 0.04
C GLU A 22 -3.31 8.30 0.18
N GLN A 23 -2.57 8.15 1.28
CA GLN A 23 -1.29 8.84 1.47
C GLN A 23 -0.25 8.46 0.41
N LEU A 24 -0.11 7.18 0.12
CA LEU A 24 0.84 6.69 -0.89
C LEU A 24 0.47 7.17 -2.30
N SER A 25 -0.82 7.33 -2.61
CA SER A 25 -1.29 7.82 -3.92
C SER A 25 -0.88 9.26 -4.22
N GLN A 26 -0.60 10.06 -3.19
CA GLN A 26 -0.11 11.44 -3.34
C GLN A 26 1.35 11.49 -3.79
N VAL A 27 2.13 10.45 -3.45
CA VAL A 27 3.56 10.37 -3.77
C VAL A 27 3.79 9.57 -5.05
N PHE A 28 3.13 8.41 -5.17
CA PHE A 28 3.31 7.49 -6.27
C PHE A 28 2.37 7.82 -7.43
N THR A 29 2.86 8.63 -8.37
CA THR A 29 2.08 9.10 -9.53
C THR A 29 2.28 8.26 -10.79
N ASP A 30 3.22 7.33 -10.81
CA ASP A 30 3.46 6.49 -11.98
C ASP A 30 2.35 5.43 -12.18
N PRO A 31 2.04 5.05 -13.43
CA PRO A 31 0.93 4.14 -13.73
C PRO A 31 1.04 2.77 -13.04
N GLU A 32 2.25 2.25 -12.91
CA GLU A 32 2.52 0.93 -12.33
C GLU A 32 2.22 0.93 -10.82
N SER A 33 2.55 2.02 -10.13
CA SER A 33 2.21 2.21 -8.72
C SER A 33 0.73 2.44 -8.50
N ARG A 34 0.07 3.21 -9.37
CA ARG A 34 -1.39 3.38 -9.34
C ARG A 34 -2.13 2.05 -9.47
N ALA A 35 -1.62 1.13 -10.30
CA ALA A 35 -2.19 -0.21 -10.42
C ALA A 35 -2.10 -0.99 -9.09
N HIS A 36 -0.94 -0.98 -8.42
CA HIS A 36 -0.79 -1.63 -7.11
C HIS A 36 -1.65 -1.00 -6.02
N LEU A 37 -1.77 0.34 -5.99
CA LEU A 37 -2.64 1.05 -5.06
C LEU A 37 -4.12 0.71 -5.29
N THR A 38 -4.55 0.60 -6.55
CA THR A 38 -5.92 0.18 -6.90
C THR A 38 -6.21 -1.23 -6.39
N THR A 39 -5.31 -2.19 -6.67
CA THR A 39 -5.45 -3.56 -6.15
C THR A 39 -5.47 -3.62 -4.62
N ALA A 40 -4.70 -2.76 -3.95
CA ALA A 40 -4.69 -2.67 -2.49
C ALA A 40 -6.05 -2.17 -1.96
N THR A 41 -6.63 -1.14 -2.56
CA THR A 41 -7.98 -0.64 -2.24
C THR A 41 -9.04 -1.72 -2.40
N GLU A 42 -9.11 -2.36 -3.56
CA GLU A 42 -10.09 -3.41 -3.85
C GLU A 42 -9.97 -4.59 -2.87
N SER A 43 -8.74 -4.98 -2.56
CA SER A 43 -8.47 -6.07 -1.62
C SER A 43 -8.85 -5.69 -0.19
N ALA A 44 -8.64 -4.44 0.22
CA ALA A 44 -9.03 -3.95 1.55
C ALA A 44 -10.55 -3.90 1.70
N GLU A 45 -11.27 -3.37 0.70
CA GLU A 45 -12.74 -3.37 0.69
C GLU A 45 -13.32 -4.78 0.72
N ALA A 46 -12.70 -5.73 0.02
CA ALA A 46 -13.05 -7.15 0.06
C ALA A 46 -12.59 -7.89 1.34
N ARG A 47 -12.01 -7.19 2.33
CA ARG A 47 -11.41 -7.74 3.56
C ARG A 47 -10.34 -8.80 3.33
N ARG A 48 -9.67 -8.76 2.17
CA ARG A 48 -8.53 -9.60 1.80
C ARG A 48 -7.22 -8.92 2.20
N PHE A 49 -7.04 -8.66 3.50
CA PHE A 49 -5.97 -7.79 4.00
C PHE A 49 -4.55 -8.25 3.64
N TYR A 50 -4.31 -9.56 3.61
CA TYR A 50 -3.02 -10.09 3.15
C TYR A 50 -2.74 -9.72 1.69
N GLN A 51 -3.74 -9.78 0.81
CA GLN A 51 -3.60 -9.40 -0.59
C GLN A 51 -3.37 -7.90 -0.73
N ALA A 52 -4.08 -7.09 0.06
CA ALA A 52 -3.86 -5.64 0.09
C ALA A 52 -2.41 -5.30 0.52
N MET A 53 -1.93 -5.91 1.60
CA MET A 53 -0.56 -5.73 2.09
C MET A 53 0.48 -6.22 1.08
N LYS A 54 0.22 -7.33 0.38
CA LYS A 54 1.10 -7.84 -0.67
C LYS A 54 1.20 -6.86 -1.85
N ALA A 55 0.08 -6.26 -2.27
CA ALA A 55 0.08 -5.25 -3.31
C ALA A 55 0.88 -4.01 -2.91
N LEU A 56 0.71 -3.51 -1.67
CA LEU A 56 1.47 -2.38 -1.13
C LEU A 56 2.98 -2.65 -1.09
N ARG A 57 3.40 -3.87 -0.76
CA ARG A 57 4.83 -4.24 -0.73
C ARG A 57 5.52 -4.14 -2.09
N ASN A 58 4.77 -4.22 -3.19
CA ASN A 58 5.34 -4.06 -4.54
C ASN A 58 5.75 -2.61 -4.84
N LEU A 59 5.39 -1.63 -3.99
CA LEU A 59 5.83 -0.24 -4.11
C LEU A 59 7.26 -0.01 -3.59
N LEU A 60 7.74 -0.85 -2.65
CA LEU A 60 9.06 -0.70 -2.00
C LEU A 60 10.26 -0.68 -2.98
N PRO A 61 10.32 -1.53 -4.03
CA PRO A 61 11.41 -1.47 -5.01
C PRO A 61 11.44 -0.19 -5.83
N ARG A 62 10.31 0.53 -5.93
CA ARG A 62 10.24 1.83 -6.62
C ARG A 62 10.74 2.98 -5.76
N GLU A 63 10.56 2.89 -4.45
CA GLU A 63 11.18 3.80 -3.49
C GLU A 63 12.72 3.80 -3.63
N THR A 64 13.33 2.62 -3.74
CA THR A 64 14.77 2.50 -3.98
C THR A 64 15.19 3.15 -5.30
N ARG A 65 14.42 2.95 -6.39
CA ARG A 65 14.73 3.59 -7.68
C ARG A 65 14.57 5.11 -7.63
N LEU A 66 13.50 5.65 -7.03
CA LEU A 66 13.31 7.10 -6.90
C LEU A 66 14.42 7.74 -6.07
N LEU A 67 14.78 7.14 -4.93
CA LEU A 67 15.86 7.62 -4.08
C LEU A 67 17.24 7.53 -4.76
N SER A 68 17.49 6.48 -5.54
CA SER A 68 18.74 6.37 -6.32
C SER A 68 18.81 7.35 -7.49
N VAL A 69 17.68 7.74 -8.08
CA VAL A 69 17.63 8.73 -9.17
C VAL A 69 17.76 10.16 -8.66
N GLN A 70 17.31 10.46 -7.44
CA GLN A 70 17.47 11.81 -6.85
C GLN A 70 18.86 12.08 -6.22
N ALA A 71 19.65 11.04 -5.98
CA ALA A 71 20.97 11.14 -5.36
C ALA A 71 22.15 11.24 -6.36
N GLY A 72 21.87 11.32 -7.67
CA GLY A 72 22.87 11.48 -8.74
C GLY A 72 22.59 12.73 -9.57
#